data_AF-A0A945GGZ0-F1
#
_entry.id   AF-A0A945GGZ0-F1
#
_cell.length_a   1.000
_cell.length_b   1.000
_cell.length_c   1.000
_cell.angle_alpha   90.00
_cell.angle_beta   90.00
_cell.angle_gamma   90.00
#
_symmetry.space_group_name_H-M   'P 1'
#
loop_
_entity.id
_entity.type
_entity.pdbx_description
1 polymer ?
#
loop_
_entity_poly.entity_id
_entity_poly.type
_entity_poly.pdbx_seq_one_letter_code
_entity_poly.pdbx_strand_id
1 'polypeptide(L)'
;MSEYASQLVINYLSREEIGELIDNNITFDTEVDFENTVTISMVYGSKKLELKILELNNPDVINTNSMISTPKGNDSVRTTGETTFLYQQAKKILQALANKNQRVKYSFITAAPILKLWAEEGGGVSLFQWDDISEKTYEDGSESTKTYDKYFFRQ
;
A
#
# COMPACT_ATOMS: atom_id res chain seq x y z
N MET A 1 -1.09 12.64 -25.34
CA MET A 1 -1.08 12.17 -23.95
C MET A 1 0.15 12.77 -23.29
N SER A 2 -0.02 13.43 -22.15
CA SER A 2 0.89 14.44 -21.60
C SER A 2 2.24 13.86 -21.17
N GLU A 3 3.34 14.42 -21.67
CA GLU A 3 4.74 14.16 -21.25
C GLU A 3 4.96 14.37 -19.74
N TYR A 4 4.06 15.07 -19.03
CA TYR A 4 4.17 15.27 -17.59
C TYR A 4 3.96 14.00 -16.75
N ALA A 5 3.19 13.03 -17.23
CA ALA A 5 3.01 11.76 -16.51
C ALA A 5 4.30 10.92 -16.50
N SER A 6 5.18 11.12 -17.49
CA SER A 6 6.49 10.45 -17.58
C SER A 6 7.57 11.10 -16.70
N GLN A 7 7.35 12.34 -16.24
CA GLN A 7 8.30 13.05 -15.37
C GLN A 7 7.96 12.89 -13.87
N LEU A 8 6.69 12.67 -13.56
CA LEU A 8 6.19 12.41 -12.20
C LEU A 8 6.28 10.94 -11.83
N VAL A 9 7.29 10.25 -12.34
CA VAL A 9 7.76 9.04 -11.69
C VAL A 9 8.63 9.49 -10.51
N ILE A 10 7.91 9.99 -9.51
CA ILE A 10 8.30 10.85 -8.39
C ILE A 10 9.56 10.34 -7.72
N ASN A 11 10.66 11.12 -7.73
CA ASN A 11 11.92 11.16 -6.93
C ASN A 11 12.49 9.87 -6.29
N TYR A 12 11.86 8.72 -6.46
CA TYR A 12 11.92 7.57 -5.59
C TYR A 12 11.91 6.30 -6.44
N LEU A 13 10.83 5.86 -7.08
CA LEU A 13 10.86 4.63 -7.90
C LEU A 13 10.24 4.81 -9.28
N SER A 14 11.00 4.43 -10.31
CA SER A 14 10.58 4.38 -11.70
C SER A 14 9.42 3.38 -11.91
N ARG A 15 8.60 3.54 -12.95
CA ARG A 15 7.55 2.56 -13.28
C ARG A 15 8.18 1.22 -13.65
N GLU A 16 9.33 1.26 -14.34
CA GLU A 16 10.15 0.10 -14.68
C GLU A 16 10.70 -0.55 -13.40
N GLU A 17 11.25 0.23 -12.47
CA GLU A 17 11.71 -0.30 -11.16
C GLU A 17 10.58 -0.96 -10.37
N ILE A 18 9.37 -0.38 -10.37
CA ILE A 18 8.19 -1.02 -9.77
C ILE A 18 7.88 -2.34 -10.49
N GLY A 19 7.91 -2.34 -11.83
CA GLY A 19 7.69 -3.52 -12.66
C GLY A 19 8.69 -4.66 -12.39
N GLU A 20 9.94 -4.34 -12.07
CA GLU A 20 10.97 -5.32 -11.70
C GLU A 20 10.77 -5.92 -10.29
N LEU A 21 10.10 -5.19 -9.39
CA LEU A 21 9.85 -5.64 -8.02
C LEU A 21 8.65 -6.57 -7.89
N ILE A 22 7.61 -6.32 -8.68
CA ILE A 22 6.34 -7.04 -8.60
C ILE A 22 6.38 -8.34 -9.41
N ASP A 23 5.54 -9.29 -9.02
CA ASP A 23 5.37 -10.55 -9.75
C ASP A 23 4.67 -10.32 -11.10
N ASN A 24 5.11 -11.01 -12.17
CA ASN A 24 4.55 -10.90 -13.52
C ASN A 24 3.06 -11.29 -13.60
N ASN A 25 2.52 -12.00 -12.59
CA ASN A 25 1.10 -12.34 -12.52
C ASN A 25 0.22 -11.20 -12.00
N ILE A 26 0.79 -10.01 -11.76
CA ILE A 26 0.07 -8.84 -11.25
C ILE A 26 -0.07 -7.82 -12.37
N THR A 27 -1.31 -7.41 -12.61
CA THR A 27 -1.56 -6.19 -13.39
C THR A 27 -1.39 -5.00 -12.47
N PHE A 28 -0.54 -4.05 -12.86
CA PHE A 28 -0.35 -2.83 -12.09
C PHE A 28 -0.41 -1.57 -12.95
N ASP A 29 -0.77 -0.47 -12.31
CA ASP A 29 -0.75 0.85 -12.88
C ASP A 29 -0.27 1.88 -11.86
N THR A 30 0.22 3.02 -12.34
CA THR A 30 0.74 4.11 -11.52
C THR A 30 0.10 5.41 -11.95
N GLU A 31 -0.57 6.07 -11.02
CA GLU A 31 -1.21 7.37 -11.23
C GLU A 31 -0.57 8.39 -10.30
N VAL A 32 -0.53 9.65 -10.75
CA VAL A 32 -0.03 10.77 -9.95
C VAL A 32 -1.11 11.84 -9.95
N ASP A 33 -1.52 12.23 -8.75
CA ASP A 33 -2.50 13.30 -8.58
C ASP A 33 -1.84 14.67 -8.42
N PHE A 34 -2.67 15.72 -8.43
CA PHE A 34 -2.24 17.11 -8.35
C PHE A 34 -1.60 17.49 -6.99
N GLU A 35 -1.66 16.61 -5.99
CA GLU A 35 -1.13 16.84 -4.64
C GLU A 35 0.22 16.14 -4.41
N ASN A 36 0.92 15.73 -5.48
CA ASN A 36 2.15 14.93 -5.42
C ASN A 36 1.97 13.58 -4.72
N THR A 37 0.76 13.01 -4.76
CA THR A 37 0.55 11.64 -4.30
C THR A 37 0.72 10.69 -5.48
N VAL A 38 1.61 9.70 -5.32
CA VAL A 38 1.66 8.55 -6.23
C VAL A 38 0.67 7.51 -5.73
N THR A 39 -0.20 7.03 -6.61
CA THR A 39 -1.00 5.83 -6.36
C THR A 39 -0.50 4.70 -7.23
N ILE A 40 -0.05 3.62 -6.59
CA ILE A 40 0.29 2.36 -7.25
C ILE A 40 -0.91 1.41 -7.07
N SER A 41 -1.60 1.14 -8.16
CA SER A 41 -2.71 0.19 -8.21
C SER A 41 -2.19 -1.19 -8.61
N MET A 42 -2.44 -2.22 -7.81
CA MET A 42 -2.09 -3.62 -8.12
C MET A 42 -3.33 -4.49 -8.08
N VAL A 43 -3.51 -5.34 -9.08
CA VAL A 43 -4.65 -6.27 -9.21
C VAL A 43 -4.14 -7.69 -9.30
N TYR A 44 -4.68 -8.56 -8.45
CA TYR A 44 -4.42 -10.00 -8.47
C TYR A 44 -5.71 -10.75 -8.13
N GLY A 45 -6.14 -11.62 -9.04
CA GLY A 45 -7.43 -12.31 -8.96
C GLY A 45 -8.56 -11.31 -8.73
N SER A 46 -9.33 -11.51 -7.66
CA SER A 46 -10.51 -10.70 -7.34
C SER A 46 -10.22 -9.42 -6.56
N LYS A 47 -8.95 -9.15 -6.21
CA LYS A 47 -8.58 -8.03 -5.33
C LYS A 47 -7.81 -6.94 -6.06
N LYS A 48 -8.05 -5.70 -5.66
CA LYS A 48 -7.25 -4.52 -6.00
C LYS A 48 -6.68 -3.93 -4.73
N LEU A 49 -5.36 -3.73 -4.70
CA LEU A 49 -4.66 -2.97 -3.67
C LEU A 49 -4.19 -1.64 -4.26
N GLU A 50 -4.55 -0.54 -3.62
CA GLU A 50 -4.04 0.78 -3.94
C GLU A 50 -3.06 1.19 -2.84
N LEU A 51 -1.79 1.36 -3.19
CA LEU A 51 -0.75 1.89 -2.31
C LEU A 51 -0.54 3.37 -2.66
N LYS A 52 -0.85 4.25 -1.71
CA LYS A 52 -0.66 5.70 -1.86
C LYS A 52 0.61 6.12 -1.17
N ILE A 53 1.42 6.92 -1.86
CA ILE A 53 2.69 7.46 -1.40
C ILE A 53 2.52 8.97 -1.38
N LEU A 54 2.49 9.55 -0.19
CA LEU A 54 2.35 10.98 0.02
C LEU A 54 3.75 11.59 0.18
N GLU A 55 4.14 12.42 -0.77
CA GLU A 55 5.32 13.25 -0.66
C GLU A 55 4.99 14.44 0.26
N LEU A 56 5.52 14.42 1.47
CA LEU A 56 5.47 15.60 2.35
C LEU A 56 6.69 16.47 2.09
N ASN A 57 6.56 17.77 2.35
CA ASN A 57 7.69 18.71 2.35
C ASN A 57 8.81 18.36 3.36
N ASN A 58 8.65 17.28 4.13
CA ASN A 58 9.68 16.75 5.01
C ASN A 58 10.44 15.62 4.29
N PRO A 59 11.69 15.83 3.85
CA PRO A 59 12.45 14.86 3.07
C PRO A 59 12.85 13.61 3.87
N ASP A 60 12.72 13.62 5.19
CA ASP A 60 13.25 12.56 6.04
C ASP A 60 12.30 11.36 6.16
N VAL A 61 11.00 11.55 5.91
CA VAL A 61 9.99 10.49 6.06
C VAL A 61 8.96 10.55 4.94
N ILE A 62 8.90 9.48 4.14
CA ILE A 62 7.79 9.24 3.21
C ILE A 62 6.64 8.59 3.97
N ASN A 63 5.44 9.13 3.84
CA ASN A 63 4.24 8.52 4.41
C ASN A 63 3.48 7.76 3.33
N THR A 64 3.08 6.54 3.66
CA THR A 64 2.35 5.66 2.76
C THR A 64 1.14 5.08 3.47
N ASN A 65 0.07 4.87 2.72
CA ASN A 65 -1.09 4.13 3.20
C ASN A 65 -1.62 3.24 2.09
N SER A 66 -2.50 2.31 2.44
CA SER A 66 -3.08 1.40 1.46
C SER A 66 -4.56 1.19 1.67
N MET A 67 -5.27 0.95 0.57
CA MET A 67 -6.65 0.50 0.57
C MET A 67 -6.78 -0.77 -0.28
N ILE A 68 -7.41 -1.80 0.26
CA ILE A 68 -7.73 -3.01 -0.49
C ILE A 68 -9.22 -3.12 -0.74
N SER A 69 -9.59 -3.46 -1.97
CA SER A 69 -10.97 -3.57 -2.42
C SER A 69 -11.18 -4.80 -3.30
N THR A 70 -12.45 -5.11 -3.56
CA THR A 70 -12.87 -6.12 -4.56
C THR A 70 -13.56 -5.34 -5.68
N PRO A 71 -12.95 -5.18 -6.86
CA PRO A 71 -13.53 -4.40 -7.95
C PRO A 71 -14.90 -4.97 -8.36
N LYS A 72 -15.88 -4.09 -8.61
CA LYS A 72 -17.20 -4.49 -9.10
C LYS A 72 -17.08 -5.08 -10.51
N GLY A 73 -17.77 -6.18 -10.78
CA GLY A 73 -17.78 -6.83 -12.10
C GLY A 73 -16.52 -7.64 -12.43
N ASN A 74 -15.66 -7.90 -11.44
CA ASN A 74 -14.52 -8.78 -11.62
C ASN A 74 -14.98 -10.24 -11.40
N ASP A 75 -15.29 -10.95 -12.48
CA ASP A 75 -15.68 -12.37 -12.50
C ASP A 75 -14.48 -13.33 -12.41
N SER A 76 -13.31 -12.83 -11.99
CA SER A 76 -12.11 -13.64 -11.82
C SER A 76 -12.30 -14.72 -10.75
N VAL A 77 -11.66 -15.87 -10.98
CA VAL A 77 -11.65 -16.99 -10.04
C VAL A 77 -11.00 -16.51 -8.74
N ARG A 78 -11.76 -16.54 -7.64
CA ARG A 78 -11.25 -16.25 -6.31
C ARG A 78 -10.08 -17.16 -6.00
N THR A 79 -8.92 -16.57 -5.82
CA THR A 79 -7.71 -17.27 -5.41
C THR A 79 -7.54 -17.14 -3.90
N THR A 80 -7.09 -18.20 -3.24
CA THR A 80 -6.84 -18.15 -1.79
C THR A 80 -5.60 -17.30 -1.53
N GLY A 81 -5.67 -16.38 -0.56
CA GLY A 81 -4.51 -15.57 -0.15
C GLY A 81 -4.23 -14.32 -0.98
N GLU A 82 -5.14 -13.90 -1.88
CA GLU A 82 -4.98 -12.71 -2.74
C GLU A 82 -4.55 -11.45 -1.97
N THR A 83 -5.20 -11.18 -0.83
CA THR A 83 -4.86 -10.04 0.04
C THR A 83 -3.41 -10.10 0.50
N THR A 84 -2.99 -11.22 1.07
CA THR A 84 -1.61 -11.41 1.55
C THR A 84 -0.61 -11.29 0.41
N PHE A 85 -0.91 -11.84 -0.76
CA PHE A 85 -0.04 -11.78 -1.93
C PHE A 85 0.17 -10.36 -2.46
N LEU A 86 -0.90 -9.55 -2.53
CA LEU A 86 -0.80 -8.14 -2.91
C LEU A 86 0.03 -7.35 -1.88
N TYR A 87 -0.17 -7.59 -0.58
CA TYR A 87 0.61 -6.94 0.47
C TYR A 87 2.08 -7.38 0.51
N GLN A 88 2.41 -8.59 0.07
CA GLN A 88 3.80 -9.00 -0.15
C GLN A 88 4.51 -8.14 -1.20
N GLN A 89 3.82 -7.83 -2.30
CA GLN A 89 4.40 -6.94 -3.31
C GLN A 89 4.51 -5.50 -2.80
N ALA A 90 3.48 -5.00 -2.10
CA ALA A 90 3.53 -3.68 -1.47
C ALA A 90 4.74 -3.57 -0.53
N LYS A 91 5.02 -4.60 0.28
CA LYS A 91 6.20 -4.64 1.14
C LYS A 91 7.52 -4.49 0.37
N LYS A 92 7.66 -5.11 -0.80
CA LYS A 92 8.85 -4.95 -1.65
C LYS A 92 9.02 -3.51 -2.12
N ILE A 93 7.93 -2.88 -2.57
CA ILE A 93 7.92 -1.47 -2.98
C ILE A 93 8.31 -0.57 -1.81
N LEU A 94 7.70 -0.77 -0.63
CA LEU A 94 8.00 0.00 0.59
C LEU A 94 9.48 -0.13 1.01
N GLN A 95 10.07 -1.31 0.92
CA GLN A 95 11.49 -1.52 1.20
C GLN A 95 12.38 -0.84 0.16
N ALA A 96 12.03 -0.90 -1.13
CA ALA A 96 12.77 -0.23 -2.19
C ALA A 96 12.71 1.30 -2.03
N LEU A 97 11.56 1.85 -1.65
CA LEU A 97 11.42 3.26 -1.27
C LEU A 97 12.30 3.59 -0.07
N ALA A 98 12.29 2.77 0.97
CA ALA A 98 13.12 2.97 2.16
C ALA A 98 14.62 2.86 1.89
N ASN A 99 15.05 2.13 0.85
CA ASN A 99 16.47 2.05 0.48
C ASN A 99 16.97 3.31 -0.25
N LYS A 100 16.08 3.99 -0.97
CA LYS A 100 16.38 5.28 -1.61
C LYS A 100 16.21 6.48 -0.69
N ASN A 101 15.46 6.30 0.40
CA ASN A 101 15.20 7.31 1.41
C ASN A 101 15.84 6.91 2.74
N GLN A 102 15.67 7.73 3.78
CA GLN A 102 16.10 7.32 5.11
C GLN A 102 15.03 6.47 5.80
N ARG A 103 13.75 6.82 5.62
CA ARG A 103 12.64 6.21 6.35
C ARG A 103 11.33 6.26 5.56
N VAL A 104 10.58 5.16 5.59
CA VAL A 104 9.20 5.09 5.09
C VAL A 104 8.30 4.68 6.24
N LYS A 105 7.24 5.47 6.48
CA LYS A 105 6.13 5.09 7.34
C LYS A 105 5.03 4.47 6.48
N TYR A 106 4.60 3.27 6.82
CA TYR A 106 3.44 2.61 6.24
C TYR A 106 2.32 2.50 7.26
N SER A 107 1.14 2.98 6.90
CA SER A 107 -0.08 2.92 7.71
C SER A 107 -1.14 2.07 7.01
N PHE A 108 -1.49 0.93 7.60
CA PHE A 108 -2.67 0.17 7.23
C PHE A 108 -3.86 0.61 8.08
N ILE A 109 -4.90 1.17 7.44
CA ILE A 109 -6.05 1.76 8.15
C ILE A 109 -7.31 1.01 7.71
N THR A 110 -8.07 0.46 8.66
CA THR A 110 -9.29 -0.29 8.32
C THR A 110 -10.34 -0.29 9.43
N ALA A 111 -11.60 -0.17 9.03
CA ALA A 111 -12.76 -0.45 9.87
C ALA A 111 -13.28 -1.90 9.70
N ALA A 112 -12.94 -2.57 8.60
CA ALA A 112 -13.50 -3.87 8.23
C ALA A 112 -13.00 -4.99 9.16
N PRO A 113 -13.90 -5.75 9.83
CA PRO A 113 -13.51 -6.78 10.80
C PRO A 113 -12.55 -7.84 10.25
N ILE A 114 -12.80 -8.30 9.02
CA ILE A 114 -11.95 -9.33 8.39
C ILE A 114 -10.53 -8.84 8.11
N LEU A 115 -10.37 -7.55 7.85
CA LEU A 115 -9.07 -6.94 7.59
C LEU A 115 -8.33 -6.63 8.90
N LYS A 116 -9.06 -6.31 9.97
CA LYS A 116 -8.49 -6.25 11.33
C LYS A 116 -7.93 -7.61 11.73
N LEU A 117 -8.72 -8.68 11.60
CA LEU A 117 -8.27 -10.06 11.85
C LEU A 117 -7.08 -10.45 10.98
N TRP A 118 -7.09 -10.10 9.69
CA TRP A 118 -5.94 -10.36 8.81
C TRP A 118 -4.66 -9.66 9.29
N ALA A 119 -4.78 -8.43 9.80
CA ALA A 119 -3.64 -7.66 10.31
C ALA A 119 -3.12 -8.21 11.65
N GLU A 120 -4.01 -8.64 12.54
CA GLU A 120 -3.68 -9.05 13.92
C GLU A 120 -3.28 -10.53 14.01
N GLU A 121 -3.92 -11.40 13.23
CA GLU A 121 -3.77 -12.86 13.35
C GLU A 121 -3.34 -13.54 12.04
N GLY A 122 -3.52 -12.86 10.90
CA GLY A 122 -3.34 -13.44 9.58
C GLY A 122 -2.01 -13.14 8.88
N GLY A 123 -2.09 -12.85 7.58
CA GLY A 123 -0.92 -12.51 6.79
C GLY A 123 -0.27 -11.19 7.21
N GLY A 124 -1.03 -10.24 7.77
CA GLY A 124 -0.50 -8.92 8.10
C GLY A 124 0.56 -8.96 9.20
N VAL A 125 0.33 -9.71 10.28
CA VAL A 125 1.29 -9.82 11.39
C VAL A 125 2.62 -10.45 10.95
N SER A 126 2.56 -11.48 10.11
CA SER A 126 3.76 -12.15 9.58
C SER A 126 4.51 -11.29 8.54
N LEU A 127 3.79 -10.49 7.76
CA LEU A 127 4.40 -9.63 6.75
C LEU A 127 5.04 -8.39 7.33
N PHE A 128 4.35 -7.69 8.23
CA PHE A 128 4.76 -6.36 8.66
C PHE A 128 5.37 -6.34 10.05
N GLN A 129 4.96 -7.24 10.97
CA GLN A 129 5.37 -7.17 12.38
C GLN A 129 5.20 -5.74 12.90
N TRP A 130 3.95 -5.31 13.04
CA TRP A 130 3.56 -3.92 13.30
C TRP A 130 4.35 -3.31 14.45
N ASP A 131 4.81 -2.07 14.26
CA ASP A 131 5.57 -1.34 15.29
C ASP A 131 4.63 -0.62 16.27
N ASP A 132 3.47 -0.16 15.77
CA ASP A 132 2.45 0.51 16.57
C ASP A 132 1.03 0.16 16.07
N ILE A 133 0.07 0.10 16.99
CA ILE A 133 -1.33 -0.20 16.72
C ILE A 133 -2.19 0.77 17.52
N SER A 134 -3.03 1.54 16.84
CA SER A 134 -3.94 2.50 17.46
C SER A 134 -5.38 2.29 16.99
N GLU A 135 -6.33 2.70 17.83
CA GLU A 135 -7.76 2.60 17.55
C GLU A 135 -8.44 3.95 17.78
N LYS A 136 -9.26 4.35 16.82
CA LYS A 136 -10.09 5.54 16.90
C LYS A 136 -11.55 5.13 16.84
N THR A 137 -12.29 5.41 17.91
CA THR A 137 -13.75 5.25 17.97
C THR A 137 -14.38 6.61 17.69
N TYR A 138 -15.36 6.66 16.80
CA TYR A 138 -16.10 7.89 16.54
C TYR A 138 -17.09 8.16 17.68
N GLU A 139 -17.28 9.43 18.03
CA GLU A 139 -18.10 9.86 19.19
C GLU A 139 -19.58 9.46 19.07
N ASP A 140 -20.06 9.14 17.86
CA ASP A 140 -21.40 8.68 17.57
C ASP A 140 -21.62 7.17 17.79
N GLY A 141 -20.59 6.45 18.25
CA GLY A 141 -20.63 5.00 18.44
C GLY A 141 -20.56 4.18 17.15
N SER A 142 -20.26 4.82 16.00
CA SER A 142 -20.03 4.13 14.74
C SER A 142 -18.71 3.33 14.74
N GLU A 143 -18.55 2.45 13.74
CA GLU A 143 -17.47 1.45 13.66
C GLU A 143 -16.09 2.03 13.98
N SER A 144 -15.36 1.36 14.89
CA SER A 144 -13.99 1.76 15.21
C SER A 144 -13.07 1.55 14.02
N THR A 145 -12.17 2.50 13.77
CA THR A 145 -11.09 2.33 12.78
C THR A 145 -9.81 1.98 13.52
N LYS A 146 -9.13 0.93 13.06
CA LYS A 146 -7.79 0.57 13.56
C LYS A 146 -6.73 0.99 12.54
N THR A 147 -5.62 1.51 13.06
CA THR A 147 -4.43 1.86 12.29
C THR A 147 -3.27 1.02 12.78
N TYR A 148 -2.59 0.36 11.84
CA TYR A 148 -1.40 -0.45 12.08
C TYR A 148 -0.24 0.19 11.35
N ASP A 149 0.77 0.61 12.09
CA ASP A 149 1.92 1.32 11.56
C ASP A 149 3.14 0.41 11.48
N LYS A 150 3.89 0.54 10.38
CA LYS A 150 5.20 -0.08 10.18
C LYS A 150 6.20 0.93 9.64
N TYR A 151 7.40 0.95 10.21
CA TYR A 151 8.52 1.74 9.71
C TYR A 151 9.52 0.85 8.96
N PHE A 152 9.84 1.27 7.74
CA PHE A 152 10.91 0.69 6.94
C PHE A 152 12.10 1.65 6.94
N PHE A 153 13.28 1.06 7.09
CA PHE A 153 14.55 1.77 7.09
C PHE A 153 15.41 1.22 5.96
N ARG A 154 16.36 2.05 5.52
CA ARG A 154 17.41 1.62 4.60
C ARG A 154 18.18 0.42 5.17
N GLN A 155 18.33 -0.62 4.36
CA GLN A 155 19.16 -1.80 4.66
C GLN A 155 20.61 -1.62 4.20
#